data_AF-A0A6H0XZ01-F1
#
_entry.id   AF-A0A6H0XZ01-F1
#
_cell.length_a   1.000
_cell.length_b   1.000
_cell.length_c   1.000
_cell.angle_alpha   90.00
_cell.angle_beta   90.00
_cell.angle_gamma   90.00
#
_symmetry.space_group_name_H-M   'P 1'
#
loop_
_entity.id
_entity.type
_entity.pdbx_description
1 polymer ?
#
loop_
_entity_poly.entity_id
_entity_poly.type
_entity_poly.pdbx_seq_one_letter_code
_entity_poly.pdbx_strand_id
1 'polypeptide(L)'
;MASSINSSCQCLTGTSLRAARKIVRTRRPAARLYATTNNHNTSRSQEVEELSPSFNINDISSMAHVELETHRELRDLARRAAWEMPLLSKLSKPFQPPTSAQPLRWRFTTYLGELHPAAQKVVVEFCLRDLQSVSEQERQTMRKIAGPRWDPNTDIIKMSCESFETQAQNKRHLAETITALIKEAKEGADKFTDVPIDMRHSAARAKRRHKRTPGVKFPDEWRMTPERRAALDAKPGRVPQPVQPVQTQIEPPQATLTQEQTYEAIKQAALSQGASQTQSPEVAQGPTIVSGVDAIDRARQIDSRRVEEPIMAEARRPLLKGKMGKKEMGQAPPQRK
;
A
#
# COMPACT_ATOMS: atom_id res chain seq x y z
N MET A 1 36.02 36.40 -32.70
CA MET A 1 35.29 35.12 -32.91
C MET A 1 35.32 34.37 -31.60
N ALA A 2 34.29 34.59 -30.78
CA ALA A 2 34.14 33.98 -29.46
C ALA A 2 32.97 32.99 -29.56
N SER A 3 33.26 31.71 -29.40
CA SER A 3 32.26 30.63 -29.45
C SER A 3 32.03 30.12 -28.03
N SER A 4 31.02 30.71 -27.41
CA SER A 4 30.47 30.33 -26.11
C SER A 4 29.75 28.98 -26.21
N ILE A 5 30.28 27.94 -25.56
CA ILE A 5 29.56 26.69 -25.32
C ILE A 5 29.26 26.61 -23.82
N ASN A 6 28.07 27.08 -23.46
CA ASN A 6 27.44 26.87 -22.17
C ASN A 6 27.06 25.39 -22.04
N SER A 7 27.82 24.63 -21.24
CA SER A 7 27.38 23.32 -20.77
C SER A 7 26.88 23.47 -19.34
N SER A 8 25.58 23.76 -19.21
CA SER A 8 24.88 23.74 -17.93
C SER A 8 24.71 22.29 -17.47
N CYS A 9 25.53 21.86 -16.52
CA CYS A 9 25.30 20.67 -15.71
C CYS A 9 24.01 20.87 -14.90
N GLN A 10 22.91 20.28 -15.36
CA GLN A 10 21.70 20.15 -14.55
C GLN A 10 21.82 18.90 -13.69
N CYS A 11 22.07 19.14 -12.41
CA CYS A 11 22.03 18.16 -11.34
C CYS A 11 20.59 17.65 -11.20
N LEU A 12 20.33 16.40 -11.59
CA LEU A 12 19.05 15.77 -11.31
C LEU A 12 18.93 15.54 -9.79
N THR A 13 18.03 16.32 -9.21
CA THR A 13 17.59 16.27 -7.81
C THR A 13 17.05 14.89 -7.45
N GLY A 14 17.46 14.43 -6.27
CA GLY A 14 17.24 13.10 -5.74
C GLY A 14 15.78 12.65 -5.69
N THR A 15 15.52 11.52 -6.33
CA THR A 15 14.36 10.68 -6.03
C THR A 15 14.50 10.09 -4.63
N SER A 16 13.74 10.66 -3.69
CA SER A 16 13.47 10.11 -2.37
C SER A 16 12.85 8.71 -2.48
N LEU A 17 13.66 7.68 -2.23
CA LEU A 17 13.17 6.33 -1.99
C LEU A 17 12.58 6.29 -0.56
N ARG A 18 11.28 6.54 -0.43
CA ARG A 18 10.52 6.09 0.74
C ARG A 18 10.42 4.56 0.68
N ALA A 19 11.44 3.90 1.21
CA ALA A 19 11.37 2.49 1.53
C ALA A 19 10.34 2.29 2.66
N ALA A 20 9.15 1.80 2.30
CA ALA A 20 8.21 1.26 3.26
C ALA A 20 8.85 0.03 3.93
N ARG A 21 9.50 0.25 5.08
CA ARG A 21 9.94 -0.83 5.98
C ARG A 21 8.68 -1.53 6.48
N LYS A 22 8.34 -2.67 5.86
CA LYS A 22 7.51 -3.69 6.53
C LYS A 22 8.31 -4.15 7.73
N ILE A 23 7.99 -3.59 8.90
CA ILE A 23 8.44 -4.10 10.19
C ILE A 23 7.80 -5.48 10.33
N VAL A 24 8.54 -6.51 9.94
CA VAL A 24 8.26 -7.87 10.39
C VAL A 24 8.52 -7.83 11.89
N ARG A 25 7.46 -7.71 12.70
CA ARG A 25 7.53 -7.96 14.13
C ARG A 25 7.93 -9.42 14.30
N THR A 26 9.23 -9.67 14.41
CA THR A 26 9.73 -10.92 14.94
C THR A 26 9.18 -11.01 16.36
N ARG A 27 8.30 -11.98 16.60
CA ARG A 27 7.89 -12.31 17.97
C ARG A 27 9.16 -12.72 18.69
N ARG A 28 9.63 -11.87 19.62
CA ARG A 28 10.65 -12.24 20.61
C ARG A 28 10.21 -13.60 21.19
N PRO A 29 11.05 -14.65 21.18
CA PRO A 29 10.75 -15.82 21.97
C PRO A 29 10.59 -15.34 23.41
N ALA A 30 9.47 -15.70 24.03
CA ALA A 30 9.19 -15.39 25.42
C ALA A 30 10.42 -15.82 26.23
N ALA A 31 11.04 -14.86 26.92
CA ALA A 31 12.08 -15.14 27.88
C ALA A 31 11.53 -16.23 28.80
N ARG A 32 12.21 -17.38 28.82
CA ARG A 32 11.94 -18.46 29.75
C ARG A 32 12.19 -17.84 31.13
N LEU A 33 11.11 -17.41 31.78
CA LEU A 33 11.14 -16.94 33.15
C LEU A 33 11.71 -18.09 33.96
N TYR A 34 12.95 -17.94 34.41
CA TYR A 34 13.48 -18.80 35.44
C TYR A 34 12.60 -18.56 36.66
N ALA A 35 11.75 -19.53 36.96
CA ALA A 35 10.96 -19.55 38.18
C ALA A 35 11.95 -19.64 39.34
N THR A 36 12.27 -18.50 39.94
CA THR A 36 12.93 -18.46 41.24
C THR A 36 11.89 -18.93 42.25
N THR A 37 12.04 -20.17 42.72
CA THR A 37 11.26 -20.68 43.83
C THR A 37 11.60 -19.85 45.07
N ASN A 38 10.67 -18.99 45.46
CA ASN A 38 10.66 -18.34 46.77
C ASN A 38 10.46 -19.42 47.84
N ASN A 39 11.55 -19.92 48.40
CA ASN A 39 11.53 -20.57 49.71
C ASN A 39 12.11 -19.56 50.71
N HIS A 40 11.24 -18.97 51.52
CA HIS A 40 11.60 -18.19 52.70
C HIS A 40 10.95 -18.84 53.92
N ASN A 41 11.72 -18.85 55.01
CA ASN A 41 11.53 -19.51 56.31
C ASN A 41 12.03 -20.97 56.36
N THR A 42 12.91 -21.38 57.28
CA THR A 42 13.26 -20.80 58.58
C THR A 42 14.57 -21.39 59.10
N SER A 43 15.23 -20.64 60.00
CA SER A 43 16.28 -21.04 60.95
C SER A 43 17.58 -21.61 60.39
N ARG A 44 18.46 -20.70 59.95
CA ARG A 44 19.88 -20.85 60.28
C ARG A 44 20.49 -19.47 60.48
N SER A 45 20.42 -19.00 61.73
CA SER A 45 21.37 -18.03 62.25
C SER A 45 22.73 -18.71 62.28
N GLN A 46 23.32 -18.87 61.10
CA GLN A 46 24.75 -19.00 60.97
C GLN A 46 25.24 -17.58 60.78
N GLU A 47 25.86 -17.08 61.84
CA GLU A 47 26.85 -16.03 61.77
C GLU A 47 27.77 -16.31 60.56
N VAL A 48 27.55 -15.58 59.48
CA VAL A 48 28.52 -15.34 58.41
C VAL A 48 28.74 -13.83 58.41
N GLU A 49 29.11 -13.32 59.58
CA GLU A 49 29.57 -11.95 59.75
C GLU A 49 31.08 -11.99 59.98
N GLU A 50 31.82 -12.60 59.06
CA GLU A 50 33.29 -12.51 59.03
C GLU A 50 33.78 -12.39 57.59
N LEU A 51 34.08 -11.13 57.22
CA LEU A 51 34.80 -10.66 56.04
C LEU A 51 34.28 -11.18 54.68
N SER A 52 33.16 -10.64 54.21
CA SER A 52 33.16 -10.29 52.78
C SER A 52 34.29 -9.27 52.60
N PRO A 53 35.26 -9.47 51.69
CA PRO A 53 36.21 -8.43 51.37
C PRO A 53 35.38 -7.18 51.08
N SER A 54 35.66 -6.08 51.78
CA SER A 54 35.00 -4.78 51.54
C SER A 54 34.81 -4.61 50.04
N PHE A 55 33.60 -4.32 49.56
CA PHE A 55 33.33 -4.13 48.15
C PHE A 55 34.32 -3.11 47.58
N ASN A 56 35.39 -3.61 46.96
CA ASN A 56 36.42 -2.78 46.37
C ASN A 56 35.80 -2.20 45.10
N ILE A 57 35.60 -0.89 45.06
CA ILE A 57 34.98 -0.13 43.95
C ILE A 57 35.89 -0.13 42.69
N ASN A 58 36.81 -1.08 42.58
CA ASN A 58 37.82 -1.20 41.53
C ASN A 58 37.38 -2.08 40.36
N ASP A 59 36.24 -2.77 40.47
CA ASP A 59 35.72 -3.62 39.40
C ASP A 59 34.24 -3.32 39.13
N ILE A 60 33.82 -3.56 37.90
CA ILE A 60 32.45 -3.35 37.42
C ILE A 60 31.69 -4.68 37.38
N SER A 61 30.37 -4.62 37.31
CA SER A 61 29.54 -5.83 37.21
C SER A 61 29.82 -6.60 35.91
N SER A 62 29.52 -7.89 35.90
CA SER A 62 29.67 -8.74 34.70
C SER A 62 28.88 -8.20 33.50
N MET A 63 27.69 -7.64 33.72
CA MET A 63 26.90 -6.98 32.67
C MET A 63 27.62 -5.74 32.11
N ALA A 64 28.23 -4.94 32.99
CA ALA A 64 28.99 -3.76 32.57
C ALA A 64 30.27 -4.13 31.81
N HIS A 65 30.93 -5.25 32.14
CA HIS A 65 32.03 -5.80 31.35
C HIS A 65 31.61 -6.19 29.93
N VAL A 66 30.42 -6.79 29.77
CA VAL A 66 29.88 -7.10 28.44
C VAL A 66 29.68 -5.83 27.62
N GLU A 67 29.09 -4.79 28.21
CA GLU A 67 28.92 -3.49 27.53
C GLU A 67 30.27 -2.86 27.19
N LEU A 68 31.24 -2.91 28.11
CA LEU A 68 32.59 -2.40 27.88
C LEU A 68 33.26 -3.13 26.70
N GLU A 69 33.13 -4.45 26.60
CA GLU A 69 33.68 -5.22 25.50
C GLU A 69 33.04 -4.84 24.15
N THR A 70 31.71 -4.67 24.10
CA THR A 70 31.06 -4.17 22.87
C THR A 70 31.57 -2.79 22.46
N HIS A 71 31.91 -1.93 23.43
CA HIS A 71 32.53 -0.64 23.16
C HIS A 71 33.96 -0.77 22.61
N ARG A 72 34.74 -1.76 23.08
CA ARG A 72 36.07 -2.07 22.53
C ARG A 72 35.97 -2.56 21.09
N GLU A 73 35.07 -3.49 20.81
CA GLU A 73 34.80 -3.98 19.45
C GLU A 73 34.41 -2.83 18.50
N LEU A 74 33.53 -1.92 18.95
CA LEU A 74 33.13 -0.76 18.17
C LEU A 74 34.32 0.16 17.86
N ARG A 75 35.19 0.41 18.85
CA ARG A 75 36.40 1.22 18.67
C ARG A 75 37.38 0.54 17.71
N ASP A 76 37.49 -0.77 17.75
CA ASP A 76 38.32 -1.53 16.84
C ASP A 76 37.79 -1.45 15.40
N LEU A 77 36.48 -1.60 15.19
CA LEU A 77 35.85 -1.40 13.88
C LEU A 77 36.04 0.04 13.38
N ALA A 78 35.89 1.04 14.26
CA ALA A 78 36.14 2.44 13.92
C ALA A 78 37.60 2.69 13.52
N ARG A 79 38.56 2.06 14.22
CA ARG A 79 39.98 2.14 13.89
C ARG A 79 40.25 1.54 12.51
N ARG A 80 39.70 0.36 12.21
CA ARG A 80 39.82 -0.27 10.87
C ARG A 80 39.18 0.60 9.79
N ALA A 81 38.02 1.19 10.07
CA ALA A 81 37.35 2.10 9.13
C ALA A 81 38.18 3.35 8.83
N ALA A 82 38.86 3.92 9.84
CA ALA A 82 39.67 5.11 9.67
C ALA A 82 41.01 4.83 8.96
N TRP A 83 41.69 3.72 9.29
CA TRP A 83 43.08 3.49 8.88
C TRP A 83 43.25 2.40 7.82
N GLU A 84 42.42 1.35 7.83
CA GLU A 84 42.55 0.22 6.90
C GLU A 84 41.65 0.39 5.67
N MET A 85 40.39 0.81 5.83
CA MET A 85 39.45 0.93 4.71
C MET A 85 39.92 1.89 3.60
N PRO A 86 40.56 3.05 3.89
CA PRO A 86 41.10 3.91 2.84
C PRO A 86 42.20 3.22 2.00
N LEU A 87 42.91 2.24 2.56
CA LEU A 87 43.94 1.49 1.83
C LEU A 87 43.33 0.55 0.80
N LEU A 88 42.08 0.10 0.99
CA LEU A 88 41.36 -0.72 0.02
C LEU A 88 41.12 0.02 -1.30
N SER A 89 41.11 1.36 -1.30
CA SER A 89 40.99 2.15 -2.53
C SER A 89 42.10 1.84 -3.54
N LYS A 90 43.31 1.48 -3.06
CA LYS A 90 44.46 1.08 -3.89
C LYS A 90 44.25 -0.22 -4.65
N LEU A 91 43.37 -1.10 -4.16
CA LEU A 91 43.05 -2.40 -4.76
C LEU A 91 41.76 -2.37 -5.59
N SER A 92 41.06 -1.22 -5.59
CA SER A 92 39.81 -1.04 -6.32
C SER A 92 40.05 -1.06 -7.83
N LYS A 93 39.19 -1.77 -8.56
CA LYS A 93 39.19 -1.81 -10.02
C LYS A 93 37.91 -1.13 -10.52
N PRO A 94 37.97 -0.21 -11.51
CA PRO A 94 36.78 0.42 -12.05
C PRO A 94 35.90 -0.63 -12.75
N PHE A 95 34.58 -0.45 -12.65
CA PHE A 95 33.63 -1.34 -13.32
C PHE A 95 33.72 -1.17 -14.83
N GLN A 96 34.00 -2.27 -15.54
CA GLN A 96 33.94 -2.33 -16.99
C GLN A 96 32.64 -3.05 -17.39
N PRO A 97 31.75 -2.41 -18.17
CA PRO A 97 30.53 -3.06 -18.62
C PRO A 97 30.85 -4.23 -19.56
N PRO A 98 30.02 -5.29 -19.58
CA PRO A 98 30.24 -6.42 -20.47
C PRO A 98 30.02 -6.03 -21.94
N THR A 99 30.88 -6.54 -22.82
CA THR A 99 30.79 -6.37 -24.27
C THR A 99 29.73 -7.30 -24.87
N SER A 100 29.27 -7.02 -26.10
CA SER A 100 28.36 -7.90 -26.86
C SER A 100 28.85 -9.34 -27.04
N ALA A 101 30.16 -9.58 -26.97
CA ALA A 101 30.76 -10.91 -27.01
C ALA A 101 30.48 -11.76 -25.75
N GLN A 102 29.99 -11.15 -24.67
CA GLN A 102 29.70 -11.80 -23.38
C GLN A 102 28.19 -11.80 -23.06
N PRO A 103 27.34 -12.50 -23.85
CA PRO A 103 25.88 -12.49 -23.65
C PRO A 103 25.39 -13.38 -22.50
N LEU A 104 26.28 -14.23 -21.93
CA LEU A 104 25.91 -15.19 -20.89
C LEU A 104 26.10 -14.59 -19.49
N ARG A 105 25.02 -14.54 -18.71
CA ARG A 105 25.07 -14.14 -17.30
C ARG A 105 25.04 -15.37 -16.40
N TRP A 106 26.15 -15.56 -15.69
CA TRP A 106 26.32 -16.63 -14.70
C TRP A 106 26.02 -16.14 -13.29
N ARG A 107 25.37 -16.97 -12.49
CA ARG A 107 25.13 -16.72 -11.06
C ARG A 107 25.63 -17.89 -10.22
N PHE A 108 26.54 -17.57 -9.31
CA PHE A 108 27.09 -18.47 -8.29
C PHE A 108 26.51 -18.09 -6.92
N THR A 109 26.41 -19.06 -6.01
CA THR A 109 25.94 -18.83 -4.63
C THR A 109 27.02 -19.29 -3.68
N THR A 110 27.41 -18.43 -2.73
CA THR A 110 28.40 -18.73 -1.69
C THR A 110 27.82 -18.39 -0.32
N TYR A 111 28.12 -19.22 0.69
CA TYR A 111 27.60 -19.09 2.06
C TYR A 111 28.70 -18.69 3.07
N LEU A 112 29.78 -18.06 2.59
CA LEU A 112 30.84 -17.42 3.38
C LEU A 112 31.25 -18.16 4.65
N GLY A 113 31.89 -19.33 4.49
CA GLY A 113 32.39 -20.15 5.61
C GLY A 113 31.54 -21.38 5.90
N GLU A 114 30.28 -21.41 5.46
CA GLU A 114 29.41 -22.58 5.62
C GLU A 114 29.48 -23.53 4.41
N LEU A 115 29.50 -24.84 4.70
CA LEU A 115 29.35 -25.89 3.71
C LEU A 115 27.86 -26.17 3.48
N HIS A 116 27.28 -25.50 2.48
CA HIS A 116 25.87 -25.68 2.13
C HIS A 116 25.74 -26.41 0.78
N PRO A 117 24.90 -27.45 0.65
CA PRO A 117 24.77 -28.23 -0.59
C PRO A 117 24.32 -27.37 -1.79
N ALA A 118 23.44 -26.38 -1.56
CA ALA A 118 23.02 -25.46 -2.63
C ALA A 118 24.13 -24.52 -3.15
N ALA A 119 25.31 -24.48 -2.50
CA ALA A 119 26.44 -23.73 -3.02
C ALA A 119 26.90 -24.27 -4.38
N GLN A 120 26.73 -25.57 -4.64
CA GLN A 120 27.19 -26.20 -5.88
C GLN A 120 26.38 -25.75 -7.12
N LYS A 121 25.14 -25.29 -6.91
CA LYS A 121 24.21 -24.89 -7.97
C LYS A 121 24.73 -23.69 -8.74
N VAL A 122 24.81 -23.85 -10.06
CA VAL A 122 25.11 -22.76 -11.01
C VAL A 122 23.87 -22.46 -11.83
N VAL A 123 23.60 -21.16 -12.04
CA VAL A 123 22.51 -20.71 -12.91
C VAL A 123 23.09 -19.89 -14.04
N VAL A 124 22.64 -20.15 -15.26
CA VAL A 124 22.95 -19.36 -16.44
C VAL A 124 21.67 -18.78 -17.01
N GLU A 125 21.76 -17.52 -17.43
CA GLU A 125 20.70 -16.85 -18.17
C GLU A 125 21.30 -16.10 -19.35
N PHE A 126 20.61 -16.13 -20.48
CA PHE A 126 21.01 -15.42 -21.68
C PHE A 126 19.79 -15.07 -22.52
N CYS A 127 19.88 -13.96 -23.23
CA CYS A 127 18.87 -13.54 -24.19
C CYS A 127 19.17 -14.14 -25.56
N LEU A 128 18.14 -14.58 -26.26
CA LEU A 128 18.29 -15.11 -27.63
C LEU A 128 18.72 -14.04 -28.64
N ARG A 129 18.36 -12.78 -28.38
CA ARG A 129 18.67 -11.66 -29.28
C ARG A 129 20.15 -11.30 -29.29
N ASP A 130 20.81 -11.49 -28.15
CA ASP A 130 22.21 -11.13 -27.95
C ASP A 130 23.17 -12.16 -28.58
N LEU A 131 22.66 -13.35 -28.94
CA LEU A 131 23.41 -14.34 -29.70
C LEU A 131 23.50 -13.93 -31.17
N GLN A 132 24.57 -13.23 -31.53
CA GLN A 132 24.83 -12.74 -32.88
C GLN A 132 25.04 -13.87 -33.91
N SER A 133 25.49 -15.04 -33.45
CA SER A 133 25.81 -16.18 -34.31
C SER A 133 24.58 -16.97 -34.79
N VAL A 134 23.37 -16.60 -34.38
CA VAL A 134 22.13 -17.38 -34.57
C VAL A 134 21.09 -16.56 -35.34
N SER A 135 20.58 -17.10 -36.45
CA SER A 135 19.54 -16.45 -37.28
C SER A 135 18.16 -16.45 -36.62
N GLU A 136 17.20 -15.67 -37.13
CA GLU A 136 15.86 -15.60 -36.53
C GLU A 136 15.09 -16.93 -36.57
N GLN A 137 15.25 -17.70 -37.66
CA GLN A 137 14.65 -19.04 -37.78
C GLN A 137 15.24 -19.98 -36.73
N GLU A 138 16.57 -19.99 -36.59
CA GLU A 138 17.28 -20.79 -35.58
C GLU A 138 16.88 -20.36 -34.15
N ARG A 139 16.67 -19.05 -33.91
CA ARG A 139 16.16 -18.55 -32.62
C ARG A 139 14.76 -19.08 -32.33
N GLN A 140 13.87 -19.16 -33.33
CA GLN A 140 12.53 -19.74 -33.15
C GLN A 140 12.61 -21.23 -32.81
N THR A 141 13.48 -21.98 -33.49
CA THR A 141 13.76 -23.39 -33.15
C THR A 141 14.29 -23.52 -31.72
N MET A 142 15.22 -22.63 -31.32
CA MET A 142 15.79 -22.60 -29.98
C MET A 142 14.75 -22.31 -28.89
N ARG A 143 13.78 -21.41 -29.16
CA ARG A 143 12.63 -21.16 -28.24
C ARG A 143 11.82 -22.43 -28.02
N LYS A 144 11.61 -23.23 -29.07
CA LYS A 144 10.85 -24.48 -29.03
C LYS A 144 11.61 -25.54 -28.23
N ILE A 145 12.89 -25.74 -28.51
CA ILE A 145 13.74 -26.71 -27.79
C ILE A 145 13.88 -26.36 -26.30
N ALA A 146 14.01 -25.07 -25.97
CA ALA A 146 14.13 -24.62 -24.58
C ALA A 146 12.85 -24.86 -23.74
N GLY A 147 11.69 -24.91 -24.41
CA GLY A 147 10.39 -25.19 -23.79
C GLY A 147 10.10 -24.29 -22.56
N PRO A 148 9.89 -24.87 -21.37
CA PRO A 148 9.53 -24.11 -20.17
C PRO A 148 10.66 -23.23 -19.61
N ARG A 149 11.89 -23.39 -20.09
CA ARG A 149 13.06 -22.61 -19.66
C ARG A 149 13.13 -21.22 -20.30
N TRP A 150 12.45 -21.04 -21.43
CA TRP A 150 12.33 -19.76 -22.13
C TRP A 150 11.15 -18.96 -21.59
N ASP A 151 11.38 -17.70 -21.25
CA ASP A 151 10.34 -16.76 -20.81
C ASP A 151 9.90 -15.85 -21.99
N PRO A 152 8.63 -15.92 -22.47
CA PRO A 152 8.17 -15.15 -23.62
C PRO A 152 8.22 -13.63 -23.46
N ASN A 153 8.07 -13.14 -22.22
CA ASN A 153 7.99 -11.70 -21.95
C ASN A 153 9.36 -11.01 -21.97
N THR A 154 10.40 -11.73 -21.54
CA THR A 154 11.76 -11.19 -21.42
C THR A 154 12.70 -11.72 -22.51
N ASP A 155 12.28 -12.75 -23.25
CA ASP A 155 13.09 -13.45 -24.26
C ASP A 155 14.41 -14.03 -23.70
N ILE A 156 14.37 -14.41 -22.42
CA ILE A 156 15.50 -14.96 -21.67
C ILE A 156 15.29 -16.46 -21.50
N ILE A 157 16.32 -17.24 -21.82
CA ILE A 157 16.42 -18.65 -21.43
C ILE A 157 17.16 -18.72 -20.10
N LYS A 158 16.54 -19.35 -19.12
CA LYS A 158 17.13 -19.57 -17.80
C LYS A 158 17.22 -21.05 -17.48
N MET A 159 18.42 -21.52 -17.18
CA MET A 159 18.66 -22.90 -16.78
C MET A 159 19.69 -22.99 -15.66
N SER A 160 19.60 -24.07 -14.87
CA SER A 160 20.50 -24.30 -13.74
C SER A 160 20.91 -25.76 -13.69
N CYS A 161 22.10 -26.01 -13.15
CA CYS A 161 22.63 -27.34 -12.90
C CYS A 161 23.16 -27.42 -11.47
N GLU A 162 22.80 -28.50 -10.80
CA GLU A 162 23.23 -28.87 -9.44
C GLU A 162 23.52 -30.38 -9.34
N SER A 163 23.78 -31.02 -10.49
CA SER A 163 23.94 -32.47 -10.58
C SER A 163 25.33 -32.94 -10.17
N PHE A 164 26.34 -32.07 -10.28
CA PHE A 164 27.73 -32.38 -9.95
C PHE A 164 28.15 -31.72 -8.65
N GLU A 165 29.18 -32.31 -8.03
CA GLU A 165 29.70 -31.88 -6.73
C GLU A 165 30.37 -30.51 -6.78
N THR A 166 31.04 -30.16 -7.89
CA THR A 166 31.76 -28.88 -7.98
C THR A 166 31.00 -27.86 -8.84
N GLN A 167 31.03 -26.60 -8.41
CA GLN A 167 30.47 -25.50 -9.21
C GLN A 167 31.11 -25.42 -10.61
N ALA A 168 32.41 -25.74 -10.72
CA ALA A 168 33.13 -25.74 -11.98
C ALA A 168 32.57 -26.79 -12.97
N GLN A 169 32.31 -28.02 -12.50
CA GLN A 169 31.67 -29.06 -13.31
C GLN A 169 30.25 -28.66 -13.73
N ASN A 170 29.43 -28.14 -12.79
CA ASN A 170 28.08 -27.66 -13.10
C ASN A 170 28.09 -26.54 -14.15
N LYS A 171 29.05 -25.61 -14.07
CA LYS A 171 29.24 -24.55 -15.07
C LYS A 171 29.62 -25.14 -16.44
N ARG A 172 30.57 -26.08 -16.47
CA ARG A 172 31.03 -26.73 -17.71
C ARG A 172 29.90 -27.48 -18.40
N HIS A 173 29.14 -28.27 -17.65
CA HIS A 173 27.98 -28.98 -18.18
C HIS A 173 26.94 -28.03 -18.77
N LEU A 174 26.67 -26.89 -18.12
CA LEU A 174 25.79 -25.87 -18.67
C LEU A 174 26.35 -25.24 -19.96
N ALA A 175 27.66 -25.02 -20.04
CA ALA A 175 28.30 -24.53 -21.26
C ALA A 175 28.16 -25.55 -22.41
N GLU A 176 28.41 -26.84 -22.14
CA GLU A 176 28.23 -27.93 -23.10
C GLU A 176 26.77 -28.03 -23.57
N THR A 177 25.82 -27.92 -22.64
CA THR A 177 24.38 -27.90 -22.95
C THR A 177 24.00 -26.73 -23.86
N ILE A 178 24.54 -25.53 -23.61
CA ILE A 178 24.30 -24.36 -24.46
C ILE A 178 24.92 -24.57 -25.85
N THR A 179 26.14 -25.10 -25.94
CA THR A 179 26.75 -25.40 -27.24
C THR A 179 25.97 -26.44 -28.03
N ALA A 180 25.46 -27.49 -27.36
CA ALA A 180 24.59 -28.49 -27.96
C ALA A 180 23.27 -27.87 -28.45
N LEU A 181 22.68 -26.97 -27.66
CA LEU A 181 21.45 -26.27 -28.03
C LEU A 181 21.65 -25.31 -29.21
N ILE A 182 22.80 -24.64 -29.31
CA ILE A 182 23.16 -23.82 -30.48
C ILE A 182 23.40 -24.71 -31.70
N LYS A 183 24.07 -25.85 -31.52
CA LYS A 183 24.31 -26.82 -32.59
C LYS A 183 23.01 -27.37 -33.15
N GLU A 184 22.11 -27.84 -32.30
CA GLU A 184 20.81 -28.37 -32.69
C GLU A 184 19.95 -27.31 -33.40
N ALA A 185 20.01 -26.05 -32.95
CA ALA A 185 19.28 -24.98 -33.63
C ALA A 185 19.79 -24.70 -35.05
N LYS A 186 21.07 -24.95 -35.34
CA LYS A 186 21.72 -24.67 -36.63
C LYS A 186 21.68 -25.85 -37.59
N GLU A 187 22.06 -27.02 -37.09
CA GLU A 187 22.29 -28.25 -37.87
C GLU A 187 21.17 -29.27 -37.71
N GLY A 188 20.19 -29.01 -36.83
CA GLY A 188 19.07 -29.91 -36.57
C GLY A 188 18.33 -30.29 -37.85
N ALA A 189 18.03 -31.58 -37.98
CA ALA A 189 17.35 -32.13 -39.15
C ALA A 189 15.94 -31.55 -39.34
N ASP A 190 15.28 -31.19 -38.24
CA ASP A 190 13.95 -30.58 -38.24
C ASP A 190 13.99 -29.15 -37.66
N LYS A 191 13.39 -28.20 -38.38
CA LYS A 191 13.28 -26.78 -37.98
C LYS A 191 12.01 -26.50 -37.18
N PHE A 192 11.14 -27.50 -37.00
CA PHE A 192 9.89 -27.45 -36.25
C PHE A 192 8.94 -26.35 -36.76
N THR A 193 8.93 -26.04 -38.05
CA THR A 193 8.16 -24.90 -38.60
C THR A 193 6.65 -25.06 -38.45
N ASP A 194 6.18 -26.30 -38.43
CA ASP A 194 4.81 -26.73 -38.20
C ASP A 194 4.35 -26.57 -36.74
N VAL A 195 5.27 -26.69 -35.78
CA VAL A 195 4.96 -26.61 -34.35
C VAL A 195 4.89 -25.15 -33.87
N PRO A 196 3.74 -24.69 -33.34
CA PRO A 196 3.64 -23.37 -32.73
C PRO A 196 4.37 -23.31 -31.38
N ILE A 197 4.79 -22.11 -30.97
CA ILE A 197 5.49 -21.91 -29.69
C ILE A 197 4.51 -22.12 -28.53
N ASP A 198 4.84 -23.04 -27.60
CA ASP A 198 4.06 -23.23 -26.38
C ASP A 198 4.29 -22.09 -25.37
N MET A 199 3.20 -21.47 -24.90
CA MET A 199 3.19 -20.39 -23.92
C MET A 199 2.47 -20.75 -22.61
N ARG A 200 2.02 -22.00 -22.46
CA ARG A 200 1.20 -22.45 -21.31
C ARG A 200 1.94 -22.30 -19.98
N HIS A 201 3.24 -22.57 -19.94
CA HIS A 201 4.07 -22.41 -18.73
C HIS A 201 4.13 -20.96 -18.27
N SER A 202 4.28 -20.02 -19.21
CA SER A 202 4.30 -18.58 -18.94
C SER A 202 2.95 -18.09 -18.41
N ALA A 203 1.85 -18.51 -19.04
CA ALA A 203 0.50 -18.21 -18.58
C ALA A 203 0.22 -18.76 -17.17
N ALA A 204 0.62 -20.01 -16.90
CA ALA A 204 0.51 -20.62 -15.59
C ALA A 204 1.35 -19.87 -14.53
N ARG A 205 2.58 -19.45 -14.88
CA ARG A 205 3.45 -18.65 -14.00
C ARG A 205 2.85 -17.28 -13.70
N ALA A 206 2.27 -16.62 -14.70
CA ALA A 206 1.58 -15.34 -14.54
C ALA A 206 0.36 -15.47 -13.61
N LYS A 207 -0.44 -16.53 -13.80
CA LYS A 207 -1.60 -16.84 -12.94
C LYS A 207 -1.17 -17.08 -11.49
N ARG A 208 -0.14 -17.90 -11.25
CA ARG A 208 0.41 -18.17 -9.90
C ARG A 208 0.93 -16.90 -9.21
N ARG A 209 1.52 -15.98 -9.97
CA ARG A 209 2.03 -14.71 -9.47
C ARG A 209 0.94 -13.69 -9.12
N HIS A 210 -0.34 -14.05 -9.19
CA HIS A 210 -1.48 -13.15 -9.01
C HIS A 210 -1.42 -11.92 -9.94
N LYS A 211 -0.66 -12.02 -11.03
CA LYS A 211 -0.54 -10.97 -12.04
C LYS A 211 -1.67 -11.14 -13.05
N ARG A 212 -2.92 -11.06 -12.57
CA ARG A 212 -4.12 -11.30 -13.41
C ARG A 212 -4.47 -10.08 -14.27
N THR A 213 -3.96 -8.91 -13.92
CA THR A 213 -4.11 -7.70 -14.72
C THR A 213 -2.71 -7.20 -15.09
N PRO A 214 -2.30 -7.29 -16.38
CA PRO A 214 -1.16 -6.53 -16.87
C PRO A 214 -1.35 -5.08 -16.43
N GLY A 215 -0.35 -4.52 -15.75
CA GLY A 215 -0.51 -3.39 -14.85
C GLY A 215 -1.46 -2.33 -15.38
N VAL A 216 -2.60 -2.18 -14.69
CA VAL A 216 -3.47 -1.01 -14.83
C VAL A 216 -2.55 0.17 -14.52
N LYS A 217 -2.13 0.86 -15.58
CA LYS A 217 -1.37 2.09 -15.43
C LYS A 217 -2.37 3.19 -15.08
N PHE A 218 -1.90 4.19 -14.36
CA PHE A 218 -2.67 5.41 -14.20
C PHE A 218 -3.02 5.95 -15.60
N PRO A 219 -4.31 6.18 -15.91
CA PRO A 219 -4.71 6.68 -17.22
C PRO A 219 -3.95 7.96 -17.56
N ASP A 220 -3.36 8.00 -18.75
CA ASP A 220 -2.60 9.18 -19.17
C ASP A 220 -3.52 10.40 -19.29
N GLU A 221 -4.79 10.18 -19.63
CA GLU A 221 -5.82 11.21 -19.65
C GLU A 221 -6.09 11.84 -18.28
N TRP A 222 -5.83 11.16 -17.16
CA TRP A 222 -6.03 11.73 -15.82
C TRP A 222 -4.83 12.54 -15.34
N ARG A 223 -3.73 12.55 -16.12
CA ARG A 223 -2.58 13.41 -15.82
C ARG A 223 -3.06 14.85 -15.92
N MET A 224 -2.82 15.62 -14.87
CA MET A 224 -3.26 17.01 -14.76
C MET A 224 -2.33 17.94 -15.57
N THR A 225 -2.37 17.83 -16.89
CA THR A 225 -1.68 18.72 -17.83
C THR A 225 -2.33 20.12 -17.78
N PRO A 226 -1.60 21.20 -18.12
CA PRO A 226 -2.16 22.55 -18.12
C PRO A 226 -3.40 22.65 -19.02
N GLU A 227 -3.39 21.97 -20.16
CA GLU A 227 -4.53 21.86 -21.07
C GLU A 227 -5.74 21.19 -20.41
N ARG A 228 -5.53 20.12 -19.62
CA ARG A 228 -6.62 19.45 -18.91
C ARG A 228 -7.18 20.31 -17.77
N ARG A 229 -6.34 21.09 -17.08
CA ARG A 229 -6.82 22.07 -16.09
C ARG A 229 -7.72 23.09 -16.74
N ALA A 230 -7.26 23.72 -17.82
CA ALA A 230 -8.06 24.66 -18.60
C ALA A 230 -9.35 24.03 -19.14
N ALA A 231 -9.32 22.77 -19.58
CA ALA A 231 -10.49 22.05 -20.04
C ALA A 231 -11.47 21.67 -18.91
N LEU A 232 -10.99 21.48 -17.68
CA LEU A 232 -11.84 21.28 -16.50
C LEU A 232 -12.43 22.60 -16.02
N ASP A 233 -11.67 23.69 -16.09
CA ASP A 233 -12.14 25.04 -15.77
C ASP A 233 -13.18 25.53 -16.80
N ALA A 234 -12.97 25.21 -18.09
CA ALA A 234 -13.88 25.51 -19.19
C ALA A 234 -15.08 24.56 -19.28
N LYS A 235 -15.05 23.42 -18.59
CA LYS A 235 -16.22 22.56 -18.37
C LYS A 235 -16.82 22.95 -17.02
N PRO A 236 -17.70 23.97 -16.94
CA PRO A 236 -18.45 24.22 -15.73
C PRO A 236 -19.29 22.98 -15.44
N GLY A 237 -18.79 22.15 -14.53
CA GLY A 237 -19.61 21.19 -13.84
C GLY A 237 -20.74 21.96 -13.18
N ARG A 238 -21.97 21.56 -13.51
CA ARG A 238 -23.21 21.79 -12.77
C ARG A 238 -23.00 21.47 -11.28
N VAL A 239 -22.37 22.40 -10.57
CA VAL A 239 -22.29 22.48 -9.13
C VAL A 239 -22.72 23.91 -8.87
N PRO A 240 -23.89 24.15 -8.24
CA PRO A 240 -24.20 25.50 -7.81
C PRO A 240 -23.03 25.93 -6.92
N GLN A 241 -22.37 27.01 -7.32
CA GLN A 241 -21.45 27.72 -6.42
C GLN A 241 -22.18 27.84 -5.08
N PRO A 242 -21.55 27.53 -3.94
CA PRO A 242 -22.18 27.82 -2.66
C PRO A 242 -22.51 29.30 -2.69
N VAL A 243 -23.82 29.60 -2.74
CA VAL A 243 -24.33 30.96 -2.72
C VAL A 243 -23.73 31.54 -1.46
N GLN A 244 -22.76 32.45 -1.62
CA GLN A 244 -22.24 33.17 -0.48
C GLN A 244 -23.46 33.79 0.19
N PRO A 245 -23.71 33.55 1.48
CA PRO A 245 -24.87 34.11 2.13
C PRO A 245 -24.82 35.61 1.89
N VAL A 246 -25.81 36.13 1.17
CA VAL A 246 -26.02 37.57 1.03
C VAL A 246 -26.03 38.07 2.46
N GLN A 247 -25.01 38.84 2.84
CA GLN A 247 -24.99 39.51 4.13
C GLN A 247 -26.12 40.53 4.09
N THR A 248 -27.31 40.12 4.51
CA THR A 248 -28.38 41.06 4.79
C THR A 248 -27.88 41.91 5.94
N GLN A 249 -27.37 43.10 5.62
CA GLN A 249 -27.07 44.12 6.61
C GLN A 249 -28.41 44.46 7.27
N ILE A 250 -28.62 43.95 8.48
CA ILE A 250 -29.72 44.41 9.32
C ILE A 250 -29.29 45.81 9.77
N GLU A 251 -29.76 46.83 9.05
CA GLU A 251 -29.66 48.20 9.53
C GLU A 251 -30.49 48.34 10.82
N PRO A 252 -29.97 49.00 11.86
CA PRO A 252 -30.71 49.24 13.09
C PRO A 252 -31.93 50.14 12.81
N PRO A 253 -33.11 49.87 13.41
CA PRO A 253 -34.31 50.65 13.12
C PRO A 253 -34.12 52.11 13.58
N GLN A 254 -34.05 53.01 12.61
CA GLN A 254 -34.10 54.45 12.83
C GLN A 254 -35.55 54.87 13.15
N ALA A 255 -35.70 55.56 14.28
CA ALA A 255 -36.78 56.47 14.70
C ALA A 255 -38.26 56.01 14.61
N THR A 256 -38.93 56.02 15.76
CA THR A 256 -40.39 55.95 15.92
C THR A 256 -41.12 57.03 15.12
N LEU A 257 -41.86 56.61 14.09
CA LEU A 257 -42.87 57.42 13.41
C LEU A 257 -44.19 57.36 14.21
N THR A 258 -44.84 58.50 14.36
CA THR A 258 -46.13 58.67 15.06
C THR A 258 -47.27 57.98 14.30
N GLN A 259 -48.29 57.49 15.02
CA GLN A 259 -49.41 56.68 14.49
C GLN A 259 -50.18 57.31 13.31
N GLU A 260 -50.09 58.62 13.13
CA GLU A 260 -50.73 59.32 11.99
C GLU A 260 -49.98 59.09 10.67
N GLN A 261 -48.65 58.95 10.73
CA GLN A 261 -47.79 58.74 9.55
C GLN A 261 -47.87 57.30 9.02
N THR A 262 -48.17 56.33 9.88
CA THR A 262 -48.42 54.94 9.47
C THR A 262 -49.79 54.80 8.80
N TYR A 263 -50.80 55.56 9.24
CA TYR A 263 -52.13 55.55 8.63
C TYR A 263 -52.14 56.19 7.23
N GLU A 264 -51.35 57.26 7.02
CA GLU A 264 -51.18 57.87 5.70
C GLU A 264 -50.37 57.00 4.73
N ALA A 265 -49.34 56.29 5.22
CA ALA A 265 -48.59 55.32 4.41
C ALA A 265 -49.45 54.14 3.96
N ILE A 266 -50.36 53.64 4.81
CA ILE A 266 -51.32 52.60 4.44
C ILE A 266 -52.34 53.12 3.42
N LYS A 267 -52.79 54.38 3.55
CA LYS A 267 -53.68 55.05 2.58
C LYS A 267 -53.00 55.22 1.21
N GLN A 268 -51.70 55.56 1.18
CA GLN A 268 -50.94 55.72 -0.06
C GLN A 268 -50.60 54.37 -0.72
N ALA A 269 -50.35 53.31 0.07
CA ALA A 269 -50.15 51.95 -0.44
C ALA A 269 -51.43 51.31 -0.99
N ALA A 270 -52.60 51.68 -0.47
CA ALA A 270 -53.89 51.25 -0.99
C ALA A 270 -54.29 51.99 -2.29
N LEU A 271 -53.77 53.20 -2.54
CA LEU A 271 -54.03 53.97 -3.75
C LEU A 271 -53.13 53.60 -4.94
N SER A 272 -51.98 52.95 -4.70
CA SER A 272 -51.03 52.55 -5.75
C SER A 272 -51.24 51.13 -6.29
N GLN A 273 -52.17 50.35 -5.73
CA GLN A 273 -52.58 49.06 -6.28
C GLN A 273 -53.70 49.24 -7.32
N GLY A 274 -53.34 49.91 -8.41
CA GLY A 274 -54.23 50.23 -9.51
C GLY A 274 -53.48 50.36 -10.83
N ALA A 275 -52.64 49.37 -11.17
CA ALA A 275 -52.14 49.19 -12.53
C ALA A 275 -51.66 47.75 -12.72
N SER A 276 -52.48 47.00 -13.44
CA SER A 276 -52.24 45.67 -13.96
C SER A 276 -51.06 45.64 -14.94
N GLN A 277 -50.14 44.67 -14.75
CA GLN A 277 -49.62 43.91 -15.88
C GLN A 277 -49.57 42.42 -15.54
N THR A 278 -50.46 41.73 -16.24
CA THR A 278 -50.52 40.30 -16.45
C THR A 278 -49.20 39.81 -17.05
N GLN A 279 -48.43 39.05 -16.28
CA GLN A 279 -47.51 38.07 -16.83
C GLN A 279 -47.92 36.71 -16.29
N SER A 280 -48.15 35.80 -17.22
CA SER A 280 -48.46 34.38 -17.02
C SER A 280 -47.57 33.76 -15.94
N PRO A 281 -48.06 32.76 -15.20
CA PRO A 281 -47.21 32.05 -14.25
C PRO A 281 -46.17 31.28 -15.07
N GLU A 282 -44.93 31.77 -15.09
CA GLU A 282 -43.82 30.85 -15.26
C GLU A 282 -44.01 29.80 -14.18
N VAL A 283 -44.08 28.55 -14.63
CA VAL A 283 -44.13 27.37 -13.80
C VAL A 283 -42.87 27.42 -12.93
N ALA A 284 -43.00 28.05 -11.76
CA ALA A 284 -42.13 27.86 -10.62
C ALA A 284 -42.37 26.41 -10.15
N GLN A 285 -41.86 25.46 -10.93
CA GLN A 285 -41.38 24.21 -10.38
C GLN A 285 -40.26 24.60 -9.44
N GLY A 286 -40.66 25.02 -8.23
CA GLY A 286 -39.76 25.12 -7.10
C GLY A 286 -38.96 23.83 -7.08
N PRO A 287 -37.65 23.89 -6.83
CA PRO A 287 -36.83 22.70 -6.92
C PRO A 287 -37.41 21.71 -5.91
N THR A 288 -38.07 20.66 -6.40
CA THR A 288 -38.27 19.43 -5.63
C THR A 288 -36.91 18.75 -5.55
N ILE A 289 -35.97 19.44 -4.90
CA ILE A 289 -34.87 18.82 -4.21
C ILE A 289 -35.57 17.96 -3.17
N VAL A 290 -35.75 16.68 -3.51
CA VAL A 290 -36.18 15.69 -2.55
C VAL A 290 -35.01 15.50 -1.60
N SER A 291 -34.93 16.35 -0.58
CA SER A 291 -34.07 16.13 0.57
C SER A 291 -34.57 14.84 1.23
N GLY A 292 -33.75 13.80 1.20
CA GLY A 292 -34.07 12.53 1.86
C GLY A 292 -34.34 12.72 3.35
N VAL A 293 -33.69 13.70 3.98
CA VAL A 293 -33.91 14.07 5.39
C VAL A 293 -35.30 14.67 5.58
N ASP A 294 -35.69 15.63 4.74
CA ASP A 294 -37.01 16.28 4.84
C ASP A 294 -38.16 15.31 4.55
N ALA A 295 -37.91 14.28 3.72
CA ALA A 295 -38.87 13.20 3.47
C ALA A 295 -38.99 12.27 4.68
N ILE A 296 -37.88 11.95 5.35
CA ILE A 296 -37.86 11.14 6.57
C ILE A 296 -38.58 11.88 7.71
N ASP A 297 -38.34 13.17 7.88
CA ASP A 297 -38.96 13.95 8.96
C ASP A 297 -40.46 14.13 8.75
N ARG A 298 -40.90 14.33 7.50
CA ARG A 298 -42.33 14.31 7.14
C ARG A 298 -42.97 12.95 7.41
N ALA A 299 -42.30 11.85 7.07
CA ALA A 299 -42.81 10.52 7.37
C ALA A 299 -42.94 10.28 8.89
N ARG A 300 -41.94 10.67 9.68
CA ARG A 300 -41.99 10.58 11.16
C ARG A 300 -43.12 11.41 11.76
N GLN A 301 -43.39 12.59 11.22
CA GLN A 301 -44.51 13.43 11.64
C GLN A 301 -45.87 12.82 11.29
N ILE A 302 -45.97 12.11 10.16
CA ILE A 302 -47.19 11.37 9.80
C ILE A 302 -47.41 10.18 10.76
N ASP A 303 -46.35 9.44 11.10
CA ASP A 303 -46.44 8.29 12.00
C ASP A 303 -46.78 8.69 13.44
N SER A 304 -46.20 9.78 13.95
CA SER A 304 -46.56 10.33 15.27
C SER A 304 -48.03 10.76 15.32
N ARG A 305 -48.53 11.46 14.29
CA ARG A 305 -49.96 11.81 14.19
C ARG A 305 -50.87 10.58 14.17
N ARG A 306 -50.50 9.53 13.42
CA ARG A 306 -51.24 8.26 13.37
C ARG A 306 -51.32 7.55 14.72
N VAL A 307 -50.32 7.72 15.59
CA VAL A 307 -50.30 7.13 16.94
C VAL A 307 -51.11 7.96 17.94
N GLU A 308 -51.08 9.30 17.83
CA GLU A 308 -51.77 10.20 18.77
C GLU A 308 -53.29 10.19 18.61
N GLU A 309 -53.81 10.10 17.39
CA GLU A 309 -55.26 10.09 17.11
C GLU A 309 -56.03 8.96 17.83
N PRO A 310 -55.62 7.68 17.78
CA PRO A 310 -56.33 6.60 18.48
C PRO A 310 -56.17 6.67 20.00
N ILE A 311 -55.02 7.14 20.51
CA ILE A 311 -54.79 7.29 21.97
C ILE A 311 -55.75 8.35 22.54
N MET A 312 -55.91 9.48 21.84
CA MET A 312 -56.84 10.53 22.25
C MET A 312 -58.30 10.09 22.13
N ALA A 313 -58.63 9.20 21.18
CA ALA A 313 -59.95 8.60 21.06
C ALA A 313 -60.23 7.56 22.16
N GLU A 314 -59.23 6.77 22.56
CA GLU A 314 -59.34 5.78 23.64
C GLU A 314 -59.42 6.45 25.03
N ALA A 315 -58.68 7.54 25.26
CA ALA A 315 -58.77 8.33 26.48
C ALA A 315 -60.13 9.05 26.66
N ARG A 316 -60.90 9.24 25.58
CA ARG A 316 -62.27 9.78 25.62
C ARG A 316 -63.32 8.71 25.93
N ARG A 317 -62.95 7.42 26.05
CA ARG A 317 -63.90 6.36 26.42
C ARG A 317 -64.11 6.37 27.95
N PRO A 318 -65.36 6.46 28.44
CA PRO A 318 -65.63 6.41 29.87
C PRO A 318 -65.30 5.02 30.44
N LEU A 319 -64.54 4.98 31.54
CA LEU A 319 -64.10 3.76 32.22
C LEU A 319 -65.29 3.01 32.85
N LEU A 320 -65.41 1.71 32.56
CA LEU A 320 -66.39 0.82 33.18
C LEU A 320 -65.97 0.46 34.62
N LYS A 321 -66.85 0.70 35.60
CA LYS A 321 -66.64 0.35 37.03
C LYS A 321 -66.50 -1.17 37.19
N GLY A 322 -65.32 -1.61 37.63
CA GLY A 322 -64.98 -3.03 37.81
C GLY A 322 -65.64 -3.69 39.02
N LYS A 323 -65.95 -4.99 38.90
CA LYS A 323 -66.14 -5.93 40.01
C LYS A 323 -64.92 -6.83 40.10
N MET A 324 -64.29 -6.89 41.28
CA MET A 324 -63.12 -7.73 41.56
C MET A 324 -63.50 -9.21 41.68
N GLY A 325 -62.76 -10.07 40.98
CA GLY A 325 -62.78 -11.51 41.12
C GLY A 325 -61.34 -12.05 41.20
N LYS A 326 -61.12 -12.91 42.20
CA LYS A 326 -59.84 -13.47 42.69
C LYS A 326 -58.97 -14.14 41.62
N LYS A 327 -57.66 -13.93 41.75
CA LYS A 327 -56.59 -14.67 41.07
C LYS A 327 -56.39 -16.04 41.72
N GLU A 328 -56.28 -17.08 40.91
CA GLU A 328 -55.51 -18.27 41.25
C GLU A 328 -54.22 -18.33 40.43
N MET A 329 -53.19 -18.83 41.10
CA MET A 329 -51.79 -18.69 40.76
C MET A 329 -51.28 -19.84 39.90
N GLY A 330 -50.35 -19.50 39.00
CA GLY A 330 -49.17 -20.32 38.78
C GLY A 330 -49.19 -21.22 37.54
N GLN A 331 -48.68 -20.71 36.42
CA GLN A 331 -47.97 -21.52 35.44
C GLN A 331 -46.51 -21.07 35.39
N ALA A 332 -45.59 -22.03 35.55
CA ALA A 332 -44.18 -21.85 35.28
C ALA A 332 -43.91 -21.86 33.75
N PRO A 333 -42.86 -21.17 33.28
CA PRO A 333 -42.70 -20.81 31.87
C PRO A 333 -42.06 -21.94 31.03
N PRO A 334 -42.40 -22.05 29.73
CA PRO A 334 -41.74 -22.99 28.82
C PRO A 334 -40.39 -22.45 28.30
N GLN A 335 -39.48 -23.40 28.07
CA GLN A 335 -38.11 -23.18 27.61
C GLN A 335 -38.02 -22.79 26.12
N ARG A 336 -36.98 -21.99 25.83
CA ARG A 336 -36.55 -21.51 24.52
C ARG A 336 -36.03 -22.64 23.63
N LYS A 337 -36.24 -22.51 22.32
CA LYS A 337 -35.32 -23.02 21.30
C LYS A 337 -34.44 -21.87 20.80
#